data_AF-A0A926JTR4-F1
#
_entry.id   AF-A0A926JTR4-F1
#
_cell.length_a   1.000
_cell.length_b   1.000
_cell.length_c   1.000
_cell.angle_alpha   90.00
_cell.angle_beta   90.00
_cell.angle_gamma   90.00
#
_symmetry.space_group_name_H-M   'P 1'
#
loop_
_entity.id
_entity.type
_entity.pdbx_description
1 polymer ?
#
loop_
_entity_poly.entity_id
_entity_poly.type
_entity_poly.pdbx_seq_one_letter_code
_entity_poly.pdbx_strand_id
1 'polypeptide(L)'
;MHRKKTIIETKFKEMSYLDYLLILHIKQLRENREWTQQDLSEEMGVTKSFVGNVESFIQRHKYSIRHLTLLAKAFKYKSVSKLFDFPTPKYDRVRLTLKVTITLKEDGKPGSKTAEVIKEEPV
;
A
#
# COMPACT_ATOMS: atom_id res chain seq x y z
N MET A 1 23.92 -4.67 22.51
CA MET A 1 23.06 -4.09 21.46
C MET A 1 23.32 -4.83 20.15
N HIS A 2 22.54 -5.86 19.84
CA HIS A 2 22.79 -6.72 18.67
C HIS A 2 22.43 -5.97 17.37
N ARG A 3 23.41 -5.79 16.47
CA ARG A 3 23.16 -5.25 15.12
C ARG A 3 22.23 -6.21 14.36
N LYS A 4 20.97 -5.82 14.17
CA LYS A 4 20.07 -6.51 13.23
C LYS A 4 20.69 -6.45 11.84
N LYS A 5 21.06 -7.61 11.28
CA LYS A 5 21.51 -7.70 9.89
C LYS A 5 20.32 -7.43 8.97
N THR A 6 20.58 -6.71 7.87
CA THR A 6 19.55 -6.29 6.92
C THR A 6 19.99 -6.64 5.51
N ILE A 7 19.09 -7.17 4.69
CA ILE A 7 19.29 -7.39 3.26
C ILE A 7 18.50 -6.32 2.51
N ILE A 8 19.14 -5.70 1.51
CA ILE A 8 18.49 -4.73 0.62
C ILE A 8 18.44 -5.35 -0.77
N GLU A 9 17.26 -5.43 -1.36
CA GLU A 9 17.05 -5.92 -2.72
C GLU A 9 16.22 -4.91 -3.52
N THR A 10 16.47 -4.83 -4.84
CA THR A 10 15.64 -4.04 -5.76
C THR A 10 14.63 -4.96 -6.41
N LYS A 11 13.35 -4.56 -6.41
CA LYS A 11 12.26 -5.29 -7.08
C LYS A 11 11.50 -4.40 -8.04
N PHE A 12 10.97 -5.01 -9.08
CA PHE A 12 10.10 -4.33 -10.04
C PHE A 12 8.67 -4.85 -9.89
N LYS A 13 7.71 -3.94 -9.92
CA LYS A 13 6.29 -4.26 -9.85
C LYS A 13 5.52 -3.46 -10.88
N GLU A 14 4.82 -4.15 -11.76
CA GLU A 14 3.84 -3.50 -12.63
C GLU A 14 2.44 -3.53 -12.04
N MET A 15 1.69 -2.45 -12.22
CA MET A 15 0.28 -2.35 -11.86
C MET A 15 -0.42 -1.27 -12.69
N SER A 16 -1.75 -1.22 -12.63
CA SER A 16 -2.49 -0.10 -13.21
C SER A 16 -2.10 1.18 -12.49
N TYR A 17 -1.97 2.27 -13.24
CA TYR A 17 -1.67 3.56 -12.65
C TYR A 17 -2.80 4.06 -11.75
N LEU A 18 -4.05 3.75 -12.12
CA LEU A 18 -5.21 4.06 -11.29
C LEU A 18 -5.15 3.38 -9.92
N ASP A 19 -4.78 2.09 -9.89
CA ASP A 19 -4.62 1.36 -8.63
C ASP A 19 -3.55 2.03 -7.75
N TYR A 20 -2.44 2.46 -8.35
CA TYR A 20 -1.33 3.07 -7.63
C TYR A 20 -1.75 4.41 -7.01
N LEU A 21 -2.36 5.29 -7.80
CA LEU A 21 -2.84 6.59 -7.33
C LEU A 21 -3.92 6.45 -6.25
N LEU A 22 -4.84 5.50 -6.41
CA LEU A 22 -5.85 5.20 -5.39
C LEU A 22 -5.19 4.76 -4.07
N ILE A 23 -4.22 3.85 -4.11
CA ILE A 23 -3.53 3.38 -2.89
C ILE A 23 -2.80 4.53 -2.20
N LEU A 24 -2.09 5.39 -2.94
CA LEU A 24 -1.43 6.56 -2.37
C LEU A 24 -2.42 7.54 -1.74
N HIS A 25 -3.53 7.81 -2.42
CA HIS A 25 -4.55 8.71 -1.92
C HIS A 25 -5.21 8.18 -0.64
N ILE A 26 -5.59 6.89 -0.62
CA ILE A 26 -6.17 6.27 0.59
C ILE A 26 -5.18 6.26 1.75
N LYS A 27 -3.90 5.97 1.48
CA LYS A 27 -2.82 6.07 2.46
C LYS A 27 -2.76 7.49 3.06
N GLN A 28 -2.80 8.52 2.22
CA GLN A 28 -2.80 9.91 2.67
C GLN A 28 -4.04 10.24 3.52
N LEU A 29 -5.25 9.82 3.11
CA LEU A 29 -6.47 10.02 3.90
C LEU A 29 -6.39 9.35 5.28
N ARG A 30 -5.80 8.14 5.33
CA ARG A 30 -5.56 7.40 6.56
C ARG A 30 -4.59 8.14 7.48
N GLU A 31 -3.45 8.59 6.94
CA GLU A 31 -2.43 9.33 7.69
C GLU A 31 -2.93 10.68 8.20
N ASN A 32 -3.75 11.39 7.41
CA ASN A 32 -4.42 12.62 7.83
C ASN A 32 -5.40 12.42 9.00
N ARG A 33 -5.83 11.18 9.25
CA ARG A 33 -6.66 10.80 10.40
C ARG A 33 -5.85 10.16 11.54
N GLU A 34 -4.51 10.15 11.41
CA GLU A 34 -3.60 9.50 12.35
C GLU A 34 -3.87 7.98 12.51
N TRP A 35 -4.51 7.37 11.51
CA TRP A 35 -4.82 5.94 11.53
C TRP A 35 -3.61 5.11 11.13
N THR A 36 -3.35 4.03 11.83
CA THR A 36 -2.46 2.96 11.36
C THR A 36 -3.13 2.14 10.26
N GLN A 37 -2.34 1.34 9.54
CA GLN A 37 -2.88 0.39 8.56
C GLN A 37 -3.88 -0.61 9.20
N GLN A 38 -3.64 -0.97 10.46
CA GLN A 38 -4.55 -1.83 11.20
C GLN A 38 -5.86 -1.10 11.50
N ASP A 39 -5.81 0.16 11.93
CA ASP A 39 -7.02 0.95 12.23
C ASP A 39 -7.91 1.07 11.00
N LEU A 40 -7.34 1.41 9.82
CA LEU A 40 -8.15 1.45 8.60
C LEU A 40 -8.72 0.06 8.23
N SER A 41 -7.98 -1.02 8.48
CA SER A 41 -8.48 -2.37 8.25
C SER A 41 -9.67 -2.70 9.16
N GLU A 42 -9.62 -2.28 10.42
CA GLU A 42 -10.70 -2.43 11.40
C GLU A 42 -11.92 -1.58 11.01
N GLU A 43 -11.74 -0.31 10.66
CA GLU A 43 -12.80 0.59 10.17
C GLU A 43 -13.47 0.10 8.87
N MET A 44 -12.71 -0.58 8.00
CA MET A 44 -13.24 -1.22 6.80
C MET A 44 -13.97 -2.55 7.09
N GLY A 45 -13.82 -3.14 8.28
CA GLY A 45 -14.34 -4.46 8.62
C GLY A 45 -13.66 -5.61 7.86
N VAL A 46 -12.35 -5.49 7.59
CA VAL A 46 -11.54 -6.53 6.92
C VAL A 46 -10.46 -7.08 7.87
N THR A 47 -9.64 -8.03 7.41
CA THR A 47 -8.55 -8.57 8.23
C THR A 47 -7.53 -7.49 8.56
N LYS A 48 -6.98 -7.49 9.78
CA LYS A 48 -6.02 -6.48 10.28
C LYS A 48 -4.79 -6.24 9.39
N SER A 49 -4.41 -7.24 8.59
CA SER A 49 -3.28 -7.19 7.67
C SER A 49 -3.63 -6.67 6.27
N PHE A 50 -4.91 -6.47 5.95
CA PHE A 50 -5.37 -6.19 4.60
C PHE A 50 -4.77 -4.90 4.03
N VAL A 51 -4.92 -3.77 4.74
CA VAL A 51 -4.39 -2.48 4.27
C VAL A 51 -2.87 -2.52 4.20
N GLY A 52 -2.19 -3.15 5.16
CA GLY A 52 -0.74 -3.33 5.11
C GLY A 52 -0.28 -4.13 3.89
N ASN A 53 -1.04 -5.15 3.49
CA ASN A 53 -0.77 -5.89 2.26
C ASN A 53 -0.95 -5.00 1.02
N VAL A 54 -2.02 -4.20 0.96
CA VAL A 54 -2.30 -3.28 -0.17
C VAL A 54 -1.20 -2.21 -0.30
N GLU A 55 -0.83 -1.56 0.81
CA GLU A 55 0.17 -0.49 0.81
C GLU A 55 1.62 -0.98 0.68
N SER A 56 1.87 -2.29 0.78
CA SER A 56 3.24 -2.85 0.71
C SER A 56 3.87 -2.79 -0.69
N PHE A 57 3.05 -2.75 -1.76
CA PHE A 57 3.44 -2.90 -3.17
C PHE A 57 4.22 -4.18 -3.56
N ILE A 58 4.78 -4.92 -2.61
CA ILE A 58 5.39 -6.24 -2.80
C ILE A 58 4.30 -7.30 -2.94
N GLN A 59 3.21 -7.16 -2.18
CA GLN A 59 2.07 -8.08 -2.25
C GLN A 59 1.22 -7.82 -3.50
N ARG A 60 0.39 -8.80 -3.86
CA ARG A 60 -0.53 -8.68 -5.02
C ARG A 60 -1.86 -8.00 -4.67
N HIS A 61 -2.11 -7.73 -3.40
CA HIS A 61 -3.38 -7.19 -2.91
C HIS A 61 -3.61 -5.76 -3.41
N LYS A 62 -4.86 -5.46 -3.74
CA LYS A 62 -5.34 -4.16 -4.20
C LYS A 62 -6.75 -3.92 -3.68
N TYR A 63 -7.18 -2.66 -3.65
CA TYR A 63 -8.59 -2.35 -3.47
C TYR A 63 -9.38 -2.77 -4.70
N SER A 64 -10.29 -3.73 -4.53
CA SER A 64 -11.30 -4.07 -5.55
C SER A 64 -12.54 -3.18 -5.43
N ILE A 65 -13.47 -3.28 -6.40
CA ILE A 65 -14.75 -2.55 -6.40
C ILE A 65 -15.51 -2.70 -5.08
N ARG A 66 -15.54 -3.92 -4.50
CA ARG A 66 -16.14 -4.17 -3.17
C ARG A 66 -15.54 -3.25 -2.12
N HIS A 67 -14.22 -3.10 -2.11
CA HIS A 67 -13.50 -2.32 -1.10
C HIS A 67 -13.79 -0.82 -1.20
N LEU A 68 -14.17 -0.29 -2.36
CA LEU A 68 -14.56 1.12 -2.50
C LEU A 68 -15.74 1.47 -1.58
N THR A 69 -16.73 0.58 -1.49
CA THR A 69 -17.88 0.79 -0.60
C THR A 69 -17.49 0.70 0.88
N LEU A 70 -16.54 -0.16 1.23
CA LEU A 70 -16.02 -0.30 2.60
C LEU A 70 -15.18 0.92 3.01
N LEU A 71 -14.31 1.39 2.11
CA LEU A 71 -13.53 2.61 2.31
C LEU A 71 -14.44 3.83 2.48
N ALA A 72 -15.46 3.98 1.63
CA ALA A 72 -16.42 5.08 1.75
C ALA A 72 -17.12 5.07 3.11
N LYS A 73 -17.52 3.89 3.61
CA LYS A 73 -18.09 3.74 4.96
C LYS A 73 -17.10 4.12 6.05
N ALA A 74 -15.87 3.59 6.01
CA ALA A 74 -14.80 3.88 6.96
C ALA A 74 -14.53 5.40 7.05
N PHE A 75 -14.44 6.08 5.91
CA PHE A 75 -14.21 7.54 5.86
C PHE A 75 -15.47 8.39 6.07
N LYS A 76 -16.65 7.77 6.28
CA LYS A 76 -17.96 8.44 6.43
C LYS A 76 -18.37 9.26 5.19
N TYR A 77 -18.01 8.80 4.00
CA TYR A 77 -18.40 9.39 2.73
C TYR A 77 -19.75 8.86 2.25
N LYS A 78 -20.62 9.76 1.79
CA LYS A 78 -21.92 9.42 1.21
C LYS A 78 -21.83 8.81 -0.20
N SER A 79 -20.68 8.95 -0.87
CA SER A 79 -20.43 8.45 -2.23
C SER A 79 -18.99 7.98 -2.37
N VAL A 80 -18.78 6.88 -3.12
CA VAL A 80 -17.46 6.37 -3.46
C VAL A 80 -16.65 7.33 -4.32
N SER A 81 -17.29 8.24 -5.05
CA SER A 81 -16.60 9.25 -5.87
C SER A 81 -15.69 10.16 -5.05
N LYS A 82 -15.97 10.33 -3.74
CA LYS A 82 -15.12 11.09 -2.82
C LYS A 82 -13.77 10.42 -2.54
N LEU A 83 -13.59 9.14 -2.88
CA LEU A 83 -12.32 8.43 -2.79
C LEU A 83 -11.40 8.70 -4.01
N PHE A 84 -11.89 9.41 -5.02
CA PHE A 84 -11.18 9.66 -6.28
C PHE A 84 -10.74 11.12 -6.41
N ASP A 85 -10.41 11.78 -5.29
CA ASP A 85 -9.88 13.14 -5.28
C ASP A 85 -8.36 13.14 -5.54
N PHE A 86 -7.98 12.62 -6.70
CA PHE A 86 -6.62 12.58 -7.21
C PHE A 86 -6.62 12.76 -8.74
N PRO A 87 -5.50 13.20 -9.34
CA PRO A 87 -5.44 13.46 -10.78
C PRO A 87 -5.82 12.22 -11.61
N THR A 88 -6.49 12.42 -12.74
CA THR A 88 -6.75 11.34 -13.69
C THR A 88 -5.43 10.69 -14.11
N PRO A 89 -5.33 9.35 -14.09
CA PRO A 89 -4.11 8.65 -14.50
C PRO A 89 -3.70 9.03 -15.93
N LYS A 90 -2.42 9.37 -16.12
CA LYS A 90 -1.84 9.71 -17.44
C LYS A 90 -1.51 8.50 -18.31
N TYR A 91 -1.34 7.35 -17.67
CA TYR A 91 -0.92 6.08 -18.27
C TYR A 91 -1.89 4.98 -17.80
N ASP A 92 -2.02 3.92 -18.59
CA ASP A 92 -2.79 2.73 -18.16
C ASP A 92 -2.06 1.98 -17.04
N ARG A 93 -0.75 1.76 -17.23
CA ARG A 93 0.11 0.99 -16.33
C ARG A 93 1.42 1.70 -16.05
N VAL A 94 1.96 1.40 -14.88
CA VAL A 94 3.28 1.87 -14.43
C VAL A 94 4.10 0.71 -13.90
N ARG A 95 5.42 0.84 -14.04
CA ARG A 95 6.42 -0.01 -13.39
C ARG A 95 7.02 0.75 -12.22
N LEU A 96 6.83 0.20 -11.03
CA LEU A 96 7.43 0.68 -9.79
C LEU A 96 8.78 -0.02 -9.60
N THR A 97 9.80 0.76 -9.28
CA THR A 97 11.06 0.26 -8.73
C THR A 97 10.97 0.37 -7.21
N LEU A 98 11.07 -0.77 -6.53
CA LEU A 98 10.94 -0.90 -5.09
C LEU A 98 12.31 -1.20 -4.46
N LYS A 99 12.72 -0.39 -3.49
CA LYS A 99 13.80 -0.74 -2.56
C LYS A 99 13.20 -1.53 -1.41
N VAL A 100 13.49 -2.83 -1.37
CA VAL A 100 12.96 -3.74 -0.36
C VAL A 100 14.02 -3.98 0.71
N THR A 101 13.64 -3.71 1.95
CA THR A 101 14.48 -3.91 3.13
C THR A 101 13.96 -5.11 3.90
N ILE A 102 14.81 -6.12 4.09
CA ILE A 102 14.48 -7.35 4.82
C ILE A 102 15.30 -7.39 6.10
N THR A 103 14.64 -7.39 7.25
CA THR A 103 15.30 -7.61 8.53
C THR A 103 15.62 -9.09 8.71
N LEU A 104 16.77 -9.45 9.28
CA LEU A 104 17.09 -10.83 9.64
C LEU A 104 16.80 -11.07 11.12
N LYS A 105 16.25 -12.26 11.42
CA LYS A 105 16.09 -12.78 12.77
C LYS A 105 17.44 -13.28 13.31
N GLU A 106 17.48 -13.56 14.62
CA GLU A 106 18.69 -14.10 15.28
C GLU A 106 19.14 -15.44 14.70
N ASP A 107 18.20 -16.25 14.19
CA ASP A 107 18.45 -17.53 13.52
C ASP A 107 18.90 -17.38 12.04
N GLY A 108 19.12 -16.15 11.58
CA GLY A 108 19.53 -15.85 10.21
C GLY A 108 18.39 -15.91 9.17
N LYS A 109 17.16 -16.27 9.57
CA LYS A 109 16.03 -16.33 8.64
C LYS A 109 15.46 -14.94 8.33
N PRO A 110 14.83 -14.75 7.16
CA PRO A 110 14.12 -13.52 6.83
C PRO A 110 13.01 -13.20 7.85
N GLY A 111 13.05 -11.97 8.36
CA GLY A 111 12.05 -11.35 9.23
C GLY A 111 11.10 -10.45 8.43
N SER A 112 10.82 -9.26 8.96
CA SER A 112 9.90 -8.30 8.33
C SER A 112 10.48 -7.75 7.03
N LYS A 113 9.59 -7.48 6.08
CA LYS A 113 9.92 -6.85 4.79
C LYS A 113 9.19 -5.52 4.70
N THR A 114 9.93 -4.47 4.36
CA THR A 114 9.36 -3.16 4.03
C THR A 114 9.79 -2.78 2.62
N ALA A 115 8.93 -2.06 1.92
CA ALA A 115 9.17 -1.59 0.56
C ALA A 115 9.03 -0.07 0.51
N GLU A 116 9.95 0.55 -0.20
CA GLU A 116 9.88 1.96 -0.56
C GLU A 116 9.87 2.07 -2.09
N VAL A 117 8.94 2.84 -2.65
CA VAL A 117 8.91 3.14 -4.07
C VAL A 117 9.96 4.20 -4.35
N ILE A 118 11.00 3.87 -5.13
CA ILE A 118 12.10 4.79 -5.47
C ILE A 118 11.95 5.38 -6.88
N LYS A 119 11.16 4.74 -7.74
CA LYS A 119 10.90 5.20 -9.10
C LYS A 119 9.56 4.67 -9.61
N GLU A 120 8.87 5.48 -10.40
CA GLU A 120 7.66 5.14 -11.15
C GLU A 120 7.88 5.54 -12.60
N GLU A 121 7.59 4.63 -13.54
CA GLU A 121 7.72 4.87 -14.98
C GLU A 121 6.53 4.26 -15.73
N PRO A 122 6.07 4.88 -16.84
CA PRO A 122 5.08 4.24 -17.72
C PRO A 122 5.64 2.93 -18.30
N VAL A 123 4.73 1.96 -18.54
CA VAL A 123 5.04 0.70 -19.24
C VAL A 123 4.67 0.80 -20.71
#